data_AF-A0A7V2MIJ2-F1
#
_entry.id   AF-A0A7V2MIJ2-F1
#
_cell.length_a   1.000
_cell.length_b   1.000
_cell.length_c   1.000
_cell.angle_alpha   90.00
_cell.angle_beta   90.00
_cell.angle_gamma   90.00
#
_symmetry.space_group_name_H-M   'P 1'
#
loop_
_entity.id
_entity.type
_entity.pdbx_description
1 polymer ?
#
loop_
_entity_poly.entity_id
_entity_poly.type
_entity_poly.pdbx_seq_one_letter_code
_entity_poly.pdbx_strand_id
1 'polypeptide(L)'
;MLPLLLFVTLPHVDEVAPGVWASGFAARHGSANTGWFIAGAETVLVDLPPAAVPLDGYLAEVKRISGRPALSVLFTSEGVAPPAGLRAAVVDSLPGVRRAAGGAIFLERAKVLFAGPAVTNGPRADVTRWDTAAWLDTLTRLEALGARRVVPGKGSWGGADVVARQKRFLAELRRQVAYGISMGRPLGAITGEILLPASYYTWMPYDLPTADDIRHVYSELTAPRAPFYGRQPKHPSALVLIADRYHEPEHLEAGLRPALSAAGIEPWFTVDVTTLNAGNLSKVDLLVILRDGMLWPEGTARGSQYKIWMTPEQEKAVVDFVEGGKAFLNLHNSMGLYPKDGPYLKLVAGNYIGHGPLERFRVEVVDKTHPITQGVSDWSAADEQHTPPYDEKKARLLLRNRSDDGKTAAAGWAYEPGKGRLAHLASGHTRDALEHPMFQRLLRNALEWCLRLR
;
A
#
# COMPACT_ATOMS: atom_id res chain seq x y z
N MET A 1 -62.73 12.75 -6.51
CA MET A 1 -61.69 11.75 -6.80
C MET A 1 -60.44 12.14 -6.05
N LEU A 2 -60.07 11.41 -4.98
CA LEU A 2 -58.74 11.50 -4.40
C LEU A 2 -57.74 11.03 -5.47
N PRO A 3 -56.63 11.73 -5.75
CA PRO A 3 -55.60 11.13 -6.57
C PRO A 3 -55.07 9.94 -5.78
N LEU A 4 -55.09 8.77 -6.42
CA LEU A 4 -54.41 7.58 -5.96
C LEU A 4 -52.95 8.00 -5.77
N LEU A 5 -52.53 8.28 -4.53
CA LEU A 5 -51.12 8.37 -4.18
C LEU A 5 -50.56 7.00 -4.56
N LEU A 6 -49.92 6.90 -5.73
CA LEU A 6 -49.10 5.76 -6.06
C LEU A 6 -48.22 5.54 -4.85
N PHE A 7 -48.34 4.36 -4.24
CA PHE A 7 -47.41 3.90 -3.21
C PHE A 7 -46.03 3.89 -3.87
N VAL A 8 -45.32 5.02 -3.76
CA VAL A 8 -43.90 5.11 -4.05
C VAL A 8 -43.29 4.01 -3.21
N THR A 9 -42.59 3.06 -3.84
CA THR A 9 -41.90 2.00 -3.09
C THR A 9 -40.84 2.70 -2.25
N LEU A 10 -41.18 2.91 -0.97
CA LEU A 10 -40.36 3.66 -0.03
C LEU A 10 -39.07 2.90 0.23
N PRO A 11 -37.95 3.63 0.44
CA PRO A 11 -36.67 3.02 0.76
C PRO A 11 -36.72 2.20 2.05
N HIS A 12 -35.77 1.28 2.22
CA HIS A 12 -35.49 0.73 3.53
C HIS A 12 -34.84 1.83 4.38
N VAL A 13 -35.56 2.34 5.39
CA VAL A 13 -35.11 3.44 6.24
C VAL A 13 -34.88 2.93 7.66
N ASP A 14 -33.69 3.18 8.19
CA ASP A 14 -33.32 2.87 9.57
C ASP A 14 -32.74 4.12 10.25
N GLU A 15 -33.11 4.35 11.50
CA GLU A 15 -32.42 5.32 12.36
C GLU A 15 -31.13 4.69 12.90
N VAL A 16 -29.99 5.08 12.34
CA VAL A 16 -28.67 4.48 12.65
C VAL A 16 -28.03 5.08 13.91
N ALA A 17 -28.46 6.28 14.28
CA ALA A 17 -28.17 6.97 15.52
C ALA A 17 -29.27 8.01 15.78
N PRO A 18 -29.48 8.49 17.03
CA PRO A 18 -30.51 9.49 17.32
C PRO A 18 -30.41 10.71 16.40
N GLY A 19 -31.46 10.95 15.61
CA GLY A 19 -31.50 12.06 14.66
C GLY A 19 -30.70 11.85 13.38
N VAL A 20 -30.28 10.63 13.06
CA VAL A 20 -29.53 10.25 11.85
C VAL A 20 -30.12 9.00 11.23
N TRP A 21 -30.47 9.08 9.95
CA TRP A 21 -31.09 7.99 9.21
C TRP A 21 -30.26 7.58 8.01
N ALA A 22 -30.30 6.28 7.72
CA ALA A 22 -29.82 5.70 6.47
C ALA A 22 -31.01 5.21 5.65
N SER A 23 -30.94 5.40 4.35
CA SER A 23 -31.97 4.98 3.40
C SER A 23 -31.32 4.17 2.29
N GLY A 24 -31.59 2.87 2.28
CA GLY A 24 -31.10 1.92 1.29
C GLY A 24 -32.13 1.57 0.22
N PHE A 25 -31.67 1.38 -1.00
CA PHE A 25 -32.52 1.03 -2.14
C PHE A 25 -32.26 -0.41 -2.61
N ALA A 26 -33.28 -1.05 -3.19
CA ALA A 26 -33.15 -2.42 -3.72
C ALA A 26 -32.15 -2.52 -4.90
N ALA A 27 -31.75 -3.75 -5.26
CA ALA A 27 -30.77 -4.01 -6.32
C ALA A 27 -31.13 -3.39 -7.69
N ARG A 28 -32.42 -3.30 -8.03
CA ARG A 28 -32.90 -2.63 -9.27
C ARG A 28 -32.55 -1.13 -9.34
N HIS A 29 -32.20 -0.54 -8.20
CA HIS A 29 -31.73 0.84 -8.07
C HIS A 29 -30.24 0.91 -7.74
N GLY A 30 -29.50 -0.17 -8.01
CA GLY A 30 -28.04 -0.24 -7.81
C GLY A 30 -27.60 -0.45 -6.36
N SER A 31 -28.52 -0.77 -5.44
CA SER A 31 -28.23 -0.88 -4.00
C SER A 31 -27.61 0.39 -3.40
N ALA A 32 -27.88 1.55 -3.98
CA ALA A 32 -27.36 2.82 -3.50
C ALA A 32 -27.88 3.12 -2.09
N ASN A 33 -27.09 3.85 -1.31
CA ASN A 33 -27.56 4.44 -0.07
C ASN A 33 -27.55 5.95 -0.13
N THR A 34 -28.45 6.50 0.65
CA THR A 34 -28.53 7.92 1.00
C THR A 34 -28.75 7.99 2.50
N GLY A 35 -28.80 9.19 3.06
CA GLY A 35 -29.33 9.36 4.39
C GLY A 35 -29.61 10.82 4.69
N TRP A 36 -29.90 11.08 5.95
CA TRP A 36 -30.08 12.44 6.42
C TRP A 36 -29.85 12.54 7.91
N PHE A 37 -29.64 13.76 8.38
CA PHE A 37 -29.55 14.07 9.80
C PHE A 37 -30.23 15.39 10.11
N ILE A 38 -30.67 15.52 11.35
CA ILE A 38 -31.29 16.74 11.84
C ILE A 38 -30.22 17.80 12.16
N ALA A 39 -30.38 19.01 11.63
CA ALA A 39 -29.55 20.17 11.94
C ALA A 39 -30.42 21.42 12.22
N GLY A 40 -30.44 21.90 13.46
CA GLY A 40 -31.08 23.18 13.80
C GLY A 40 -32.59 23.19 13.68
N ALA A 41 -33.14 23.69 12.56
CA ALA A 41 -34.58 23.68 12.25
C ALA A 41 -34.90 22.89 10.97
N GLU A 42 -33.89 22.31 10.33
CA GLU A 42 -34.01 21.59 9.07
C GLU A 42 -33.42 20.19 9.15
N THR A 43 -33.61 19.44 8.06
CA THR A 43 -32.96 18.17 7.79
C THR A 43 -31.95 18.38 6.67
N VAL A 44 -30.73 17.84 6.86
CA VAL A 44 -29.67 17.85 5.85
C VAL A 44 -29.60 16.46 5.23
N LEU A 45 -29.79 16.38 3.91
CA LEU A 45 -29.60 15.14 3.16
C LEU A 45 -28.11 14.85 2.98
N VAL A 46 -27.77 13.57 2.95
CA VAL A 46 -26.48 13.07 2.48
C VAL A 46 -26.73 12.18 1.27
N ASP A 47 -26.30 12.67 0.11
CA ASP A 47 -26.65 12.17 -1.22
C ASP A 47 -28.16 12.21 -1.54
N LEU A 48 -28.49 11.93 -2.80
CA LEU A 48 -29.86 11.94 -3.33
C LEU A 48 -30.30 10.54 -3.71
N PRO A 49 -31.62 10.26 -3.65
CA PRO A 49 -32.13 8.97 -4.05
C PRO A 49 -31.83 8.71 -5.54
N PRO A 50 -31.74 7.45 -5.97
CA PRO A 50 -31.55 7.10 -7.37
C PRO A 50 -32.56 7.79 -8.28
N ALA A 51 -32.17 8.16 -9.50
CA ALA A 51 -33.02 8.93 -10.43
C ALA A 51 -34.41 8.32 -10.71
N ALA A 52 -34.56 7.01 -10.53
CA ALA A 52 -35.84 6.30 -10.65
C ALA A 52 -36.83 6.58 -9.49
N VAL A 53 -36.39 7.23 -8.42
CA VAL A 53 -37.20 7.59 -7.24
C VAL A 53 -37.58 9.06 -7.33
N PRO A 54 -38.87 9.41 -7.40
CA PRO A 54 -39.32 10.80 -7.45
C PRO A 54 -38.85 11.60 -6.23
N LEU A 55 -38.11 12.69 -6.46
CA LEU A 55 -37.51 13.50 -5.40
C LEU A 55 -38.57 14.09 -4.46
N ASP A 56 -39.67 14.63 -4.97
CA ASP A 56 -40.73 15.23 -4.15
C ASP A 56 -41.33 14.24 -3.14
N GLY A 57 -41.55 13.00 -3.59
CA GLY A 57 -42.05 11.93 -2.71
C GLY A 57 -41.03 11.55 -1.64
N TYR A 58 -39.74 11.50 -1.99
CA TYR A 58 -38.66 11.25 -1.04
C TYR A 58 -38.54 12.38 0.00
N LEU A 59 -38.56 13.65 -0.42
CA LEU A 59 -38.51 14.80 0.47
C LEU A 59 -39.72 14.86 1.43
N ALA A 60 -40.91 14.50 0.94
CA ALA A 60 -42.11 14.40 1.76
C ALA A 60 -41.95 13.33 2.86
N GLU A 61 -41.37 12.19 2.53
CA GLU A 61 -41.12 11.11 3.49
C GLU A 61 -40.04 11.50 4.51
N VAL A 62 -38.94 12.10 4.06
CA VAL A 62 -37.90 12.64 4.97
C VAL A 62 -38.51 13.63 5.96
N LYS A 63 -39.38 14.54 5.49
CA LYS A 63 -40.10 15.47 6.37
C LYS A 63 -41.04 14.76 7.34
N ARG A 64 -41.75 13.74 6.89
CA ARG A 64 -42.64 12.94 7.73
C ARG A 64 -41.89 12.23 8.86
N ILE A 65 -40.72 11.66 8.57
CA ILE A 65 -39.89 10.92 9.54
C ILE A 65 -39.13 11.86 10.47
N SER A 66 -38.44 12.86 9.92
CA SER A 66 -37.59 13.77 10.72
C SER A 66 -38.35 14.90 11.40
N GLY A 67 -39.62 15.12 11.03
CA GLY A 67 -40.44 16.24 11.49
C GLY A 67 -40.01 17.61 10.95
N ARG A 68 -39.01 17.67 10.05
CA ARG A 68 -38.40 18.92 9.55
C ARG A 68 -38.23 18.87 8.03
N PRO A 69 -38.37 20.01 7.33
CA PRO A 69 -38.14 20.03 5.89
C PRO A 69 -36.66 19.77 5.57
N ALA A 70 -36.42 18.98 4.52
CA ALA A 70 -35.09 18.85 3.92
C ALA A 70 -34.88 19.99 2.91
N LEU A 71 -33.97 20.92 3.23
CA LEU A 71 -33.70 22.09 2.40
C LEU A 71 -32.29 22.10 1.82
N SER A 72 -31.39 21.29 2.39
CA SER A 72 -29.99 21.24 1.99
C SER A 72 -29.48 19.81 1.82
N VAL A 73 -28.46 19.66 0.97
CA VAL A 73 -27.82 18.38 0.66
C VAL A 73 -26.30 18.50 0.72
N LEU A 74 -25.66 17.46 1.25
CA LEU A 74 -24.24 17.18 1.14
C LEU A 74 -24.04 15.99 0.20
N PHE A 75 -23.13 16.08 -0.76
CA PHE A 75 -22.81 14.97 -1.65
C PHE A 75 -21.54 14.28 -1.23
N THR A 76 -21.52 12.94 -1.16
CA THR A 76 -20.28 12.19 -0.92
C THR A 76 -19.41 12.03 -2.19
N SER A 77 -19.96 12.40 -3.34
CA SER A 77 -19.24 12.51 -4.61
C SER A 77 -18.94 13.98 -4.96
N GLU A 78 -17.84 14.24 -5.67
CA GLU A 78 -17.49 15.57 -6.16
C GLU A 78 -18.28 15.95 -7.43
N GLY A 79 -18.41 17.25 -7.68
CA GLY A 79 -18.98 17.79 -8.93
C GLY A 79 -20.50 17.66 -9.09
N VAL A 80 -21.22 17.23 -8.05
CA VAL A 80 -22.68 17.09 -8.09
C VAL A 80 -23.36 18.38 -7.63
N ALA A 81 -24.18 18.97 -8.51
CA ALA A 81 -24.98 20.14 -8.17
C ALA A 81 -26.30 19.75 -7.50
N PRO A 82 -26.78 20.51 -6.49
CA PRO A 82 -28.11 20.33 -5.94
C PRO A 82 -29.20 20.55 -7.01
N PRO A 83 -30.28 19.75 -7.02
CA PRO A 83 -31.43 20.00 -7.86
C PRO A 83 -32.19 21.24 -7.39
N ALA A 84 -33.07 21.77 -8.24
CA ALA A 84 -33.93 22.89 -7.90
C ALA A 84 -34.72 22.61 -6.60
N GLY A 85 -34.78 23.61 -5.71
CA GLY A 85 -35.44 23.49 -4.41
C GLY A 85 -34.55 22.98 -3.26
N LEU A 86 -33.35 22.47 -3.55
CA LEU A 86 -32.33 22.15 -2.56
C LEU A 86 -31.10 23.05 -2.70
N ARG A 87 -30.46 23.38 -1.58
CA ARG A 87 -29.17 24.08 -1.57
C ARG A 87 -28.02 23.14 -1.19
N ALA A 88 -26.82 23.42 -1.68
CA ALA A 88 -25.62 22.74 -1.19
C ALA A 88 -25.38 23.19 0.25
N ALA A 89 -25.28 22.26 1.19
CA ALA A 89 -24.92 22.60 2.55
C ALA A 89 -23.40 22.88 2.62
N VAL A 90 -23.00 23.87 3.42
CA VAL A 90 -21.58 24.17 3.67
C VAL A 90 -21.16 23.38 4.90
N VAL A 91 -20.24 22.42 4.75
CA VAL A 91 -19.84 21.53 5.85
C VAL A 91 -19.37 22.32 7.08
N ASP A 92 -18.58 23.37 6.87
CA ASP A 92 -18.03 24.20 7.95
C ASP A 92 -19.10 24.98 8.74
N SER A 93 -20.32 25.13 8.22
CA SER A 93 -21.42 25.76 8.94
C SER A 93 -22.26 24.78 9.78
N LEU A 94 -21.96 23.47 9.71
CA LEU A 94 -22.71 22.42 10.39
C LEU A 94 -21.91 21.86 11.58
N PRO A 95 -22.31 22.15 12.84
CA PRO A 95 -21.55 21.73 14.01
C PRO A 95 -21.39 20.21 14.13
N GLY A 96 -20.15 19.73 14.26
CA GLY A 96 -19.85 18.31 14.39
C GLY A 96 -20.01 17.49 13.10
N VAL A 97 -20.04 18.15 11.95
CA VAL A 97 -20.01 17.53 10.62
C VAL A 97 -18.64 17.78 10.00
N ARG A 98 -18.00 16.73 9.50
CA ARG A 98 -16.68 16.81 8.88
C ARG A 98 -16.69 16.16 7.50
N ARG A 99 -16.07 16.83 6.52
CA ARG A 99 -15.69 16.23 5.25
C ARG A 99 -14.43 15.38 5.46
N ALA A 100 -14.48 14.13 5.05
CA ALA A 100 -13.40 13.16 5.17
C ALA A 100 -12.86 12.74 3.79
N ALA A 101 -11.86 11.85 3.81
CA ALA A 101 -11.22 11.32 2.61
C ALA A 101 -12.25 10.71 1.64
N GLY A 102 -11.98 10.84 0.33
CA GLY A 102 -12.88 10.35 -0.72
C GLY A 102 -14.25 11.01 -0.75
N GLY A 103 -14.39 12.20 -0.15
CA GLY A 103 -15.66 12.93 -0.10
C GLY A 103 -16.63 12.43 0.97
N ALA A 104 -16.24 11.51 1.86
CA ALA A 104 -17.14 11.02 2.91
C ALA A 104 -17.63 12.14 3.86
N ILE A 105 -18.81 11.95 4.47
CA ILE A 105 -19.32 12.82 5.56
C ILE A 105 -19.26 12.06 6.87
N PHE A 106 -18.58 12.63 7.85
CA PHE A 106 -18.52 12.11 9.21
C PHE A 106 -19.30 13.00 10.18
N LEU A 107 -20.26 12.41 10.88
CA LEU A 107 -21.00 13.04 11.95
C LEU A 107 -20.33 12.70 13.29
N GLU A 108 -19.52 13.60 13.82
CA GLU A 108 -18.59 13.34 14.92
C GLU A 108 -19.29 12.97 16.22
N ARG A 109 -20.40 13.67 16.54
CA ARG A 109 -21.18 13.44 17.76
C ARG A 109 -21.90 12.10 17.72
N ALA A 110 -22.50 11.78 16.57
CA ALA A 110 -23.24 10.53 16.37
C ALA A 110 -22.31 9.33 16.08
N LYS A 111 -21.04 9.59 15.74
CA LYS A 111 -20.07 8.59 15.25
C LYS A 111 -20.62 7.80 14.05
N VAL A 112 -21.30 8.50 13.14
CA VAL A 112 -21.84 7.93 11.89
C VAL A 112 -21.02 8.44 10.72
N LEU A 113 -20.56 7.52 9.87
CA LEU A 113 -19.85 7.82 8.63
C LEU A 113 -20.73 7.49 7.42
N PHE A 114 -21.08 8.51 6.63
CA PHE A 114 -21.56 8.32 5.27
C PHE A 114 -20.34 8.23 4.35
N ALA A 115 -19.96 7.00 4.03
CA ALA A 115 -18.69 6.71 3.39
C ALA A 115 -18.69 6.91 1.87
N GLY A 116 -19.87 7.12 1.28
CA GLY A 116 -20.00 7.34 -0.16
C GLY A 116 -19.45 6.17 -0.99
N PRO A 117 -19.00 6.42 -2.23
CA PRO A 117 -18.62 5.36 -3.15
C PRO A 117 -17.31 4.65 -2.73
N ALA A 118 -16.57 5.20 -1.75
CA ALA A 118 -15.34 4.60 -1.24
C ALA A 118 -15.57 3.32 -0.43
N VAL A 119 -16.81 3.02 0.01
CA VAL A 119 -17.11 1.80 0.77
C VAL A 119 -18.33 1.11 0.21
N THR A 120 -18.23 -0.20 -0.02
CA THR A 120 -19.35 -1.06 -0.38
C THR A 120 -19.54 -2.12 0.71
N ASN A 121 -20.78 -2.43 1.06
CA ASN A 121 -21.12 -3.55 1.95
C ASN A 121 -22.21 -4.41 1.29
N GLY A 122 -21.82 -5.06 0.20
CA GLY A 122 -22.67 -5.87 -0.66
C GLY A 122 -21.81 -6.67 -1.63
N PRO A 123 -22.41 -7.48 -2.52
CA PRO A 123 -21.78 -8.65 -3.14
C PRO A 123 -20.58 -8.41 -4.06
N ARG A 124 -20.26 -7.14 -4.38
CA ARG A 124 -19.14 -6.74 -5.24
C ARG A 124 -18.72 -5.29 -4.94
N ALA A 125 -17.49 -5.09 -4.51
CA ALA A 125 -16.83 -3.78 -4.61
C ALA A 125 -16.23 -3.61 -6.02
N ASP A 126 -16.43 -2.45 -6.66
CA ASP A 126 -16.01 -2.21 -8.05
C ASP A 126 -14.53 -1.78 -8.10
N VAL A 127 -13.62 -2.75 -8.07
CA VAL A 127 -12.17 -2.51 -8.03
C VAL A 127 -11.69 -1.73 -9.26
N THR A 128 -12.26 -2.02 -10.42
CA THR A 128 -11.82 -1.47 -11.72
C THR A 128 -12.03 0.04 -11.86
N ARG A 129 -12.86 0.66 -11.02
CA ARG A 129 -13.14 2.10 -11.06
C ARG A 129 -12.15 2.95 -10.26
N TRP A 130 -11.32 2.34 -9.43
CA TRP A 130 -10.52 3.05 -8.44
C TRP A 130 -9.03 2.83 -8.65
N ASP A 131 -8.22 3.85 -8.38
CA ASP A 131 -6.81 3.62 -8.10
C ASP A 131 -6.70 2.87 -6.76
N THR A 132 -6.26 1.62 -6.78
CA THR A 132 -6.43 0.77 -5.59
C THR A 132 -5.47 1.14 -4.45
N ALA A 133 -4.35 1.79 -4.75
CA ALA A 133 -3.45 2.34 -3.73
C ALA A 133 -4.07 3.57 -3.03
N ALA A 134 -4.62 4.52 -3.81
CA ALA A 134 -5.32 5.68 -3.28
C ALA A 134 -6.61 5.28 -2.53
N TRP A 135 -7.26 4.20 -2.96
CA TRP A 135 -8.42 3.66 -2.28
C TRP A 135 -8.06 3.07 -0.91
N LEU A 136 -6.98 2.29 -0.79
CA LEU A 136 -6.47 1.81 0.50
C LEU A 136 -6.13 2.95 1.47
N ASP A 137 -5.47 4.00 0.98
CA ASP A 137 -5.16 5.22 1.76
C ASP A 137 -6.45 5.92 2.24
N THR A 138 -7.44 6.01 1.37
CA THR A 138 -8.78 6.52 1.73
C THR A 138 -9.42 5.68 2.83
N LEU A 139 -9.48 4.37 2.68
CA LEU A 139 -10.05 3.46 3.69
C LEU A 139 -9.31 3.55 5.03
N THR A 140 -7.98 3.67 5.02
CA THR A 140 -7.15 3.85 6.22
C THR A 140 -7.51 5.14 6.96
N ARG A 141 -7.67 6.25 6.23
CA ARG A 141 -8.08 7.53 6.83
C ARG A 141 -9.51 7.49 7.36
N LEU A 142 -10.42 6.79 6.68
CA LEU A 142 -11.80 6.62 7.15
C LEU A 142 -11.88 5.77 8.42
N GLU A 143 -11.11 4.68 8.49
CA GLU A 143 -11.01 3.83 9.68
C GLU A 143 -10.51 4.62 10.90
N ALA A 144 -9.52 5.50 10.71
CA ALA A 144 -8.96 6.35 11.77
C ALA A 144 -9.95 7.36 12.37
N LEU A 145 -11.10 7.62 11.73
CA LEU A 145 -12.15 8.50 12.28
C LEU A 145 -12.87 7.88 13.49
N GLY A 146 -12.80 6.55 13.66
CA GLY A 146 -13.45 5.85 14.76
C GLY A 146 -14.98 5.90 14.69
N ALA A 147 -15.55 5.79 13.49
CA ALA A 147 -17.00 5.69 13.31
C ALA A 147 -17.54 4.39 13.92
N ARG A 148 -18.69 4.46 14.61
CA ARG A 148 -19.40 3.30 15.16
C ARG A 148 -20.40 2.70 14.16
N ARG A 149 -20.92 3.54 13.28
CA ARG A 149 -21.87 3.19 12.22
C ARG A 149 -21.34 3.70 10.88
N VAL A 150 -21.46 2.87 9.85
CA VAL A 150 -21.01 3.18 8.49
C VAL A 150 -22.15 2.96 7.53
N VAL A 151 -22.54 4.02 6.81
CA VAL A 151 -23.46 3.99 5.69
C VAL A 151 -22.61 3.98 4.41
N PRO A 152 -22.42 2.83 3.75
CA PRO A 152 -21.62 2.71 2.54
C PRO A 152 -22.35 3.37 1.37
N GLY A 153 -21.69 3.66 0.25
CA GLY A 153 -22.37 4.14 -0.96
C GLY A 153 -23.27 3.07 -1.59
N LYS A 154 -22.95 1.80 -1.36
CA LYS A 154 -23.72 0.65 -1.85
C LYS A 154 -23.84 -0.47 -0.81
N GLY A 155 -25.01 -1.07 -0.69
CA GLY A 155 -25.27 -2.23 0.17
C GLY A 155 -25.79 -1.86 1.56
N SER A 156 -25.73 -2.76 2.56
CA SER A 156 -26.32 -2.49 3.88
C SER A 156 -25.43 -1.59 4.73
N TRP A 157 -25.99 -0.70 5.56
CA TRP A 157 -25.20 -0.05 6.61
C TRP A 157 -24.72 -1.08 7.64
N GLY A 158 -23.66 -0.76 8.39
CA GLY A 158 -23.09 -1.68 9.38
C GLY A 158 -22.26 -0.99 10.46
N GLY A 159 -21.49 -1.78 11.19
CA GLY A 159 -20.57 -1.30 12.22
C GLY A 159 -19.25 -0.75 11.66
N ALA A 160 -18.32 -0.43 12.56
CA ALA A 160 -16.97 0.02 12.23
C ALA A 160 -16.19 -0.98 11.35
N ASP A 161 -16.54 -2.27 11.48
CA ASP A 161 -15.93 -3.39 10.78
C ASP A 161 -16.14 -3.38 9.26
N VAL A 162 -17.13 -2.63 8.75
CA VAL A 162 -17.39 -2.49 7.30
C VAL A 162 -16.18 -1.93 6.57
N VAL A 163 -15.58 -0.84 7.09
CA VAL A 163 -14.39 -0.22 6.48
C VAL A 163 -13.19 -1.17 6.58
N ALA A 164 -13.02 -1.79 7.75
CA ALA A 164 -11.92 -2.73 8.00
C ALA A 164 -11.97 -3.95 7.07
N ARG A 165 -13.16 -4.50 6.80
CA ARG A 165 -13.33 -5.61 5.85
C ARG A 165 -12.92 -5.22 4.43
N GLN A 166 -13.45 -4.10 3.92
CA GLN A 166 -13.11 -3.60 2.57
C GLN A 166 -11.61 -3.35 2.43
N LYS A 167 -10.98 -2.77 3.47
CA LYS A 167 -9.53 -2.53 3.51
C LYS A 167 -8.74 -3.83 3.48
N ARG A 168 -9.10 -4.82 4.31
CA ARG A 168 -8.44 -6.13 4.33
C ARG A 168 -8.57 -6.86 3.01
N PHE A 169 -9.76 -6.87 2.40
CA PHE A 169 -9.99 -7.44 1.07
C PHE A 169 -9.03 -6.84 0.03
N LEU A 170 -8.98 -5.51 -0.04
CA LEU A 170 -8.19 -4.81 -1.04
C LEU A 170 -6.68 -4.97 -0.80
N ALA A 171 -6.25 -4.95 0.47
CA ALA A 171 -4.86 -5.16 0.84
C ALA A 171 -4.40 -6.56 0.45
N GLU A 172 -5.18 -7.60 0.78
CA GLU A 172 -4.84 -8.98 0.47
C GLU A 172 -4.85 -9.26 -1.05
N LEU A 173 -5.82 -8.72 -1.79
CA LEU A 173 -5.84 -8.82 -3.25
C LEU A 173 -4.56 -8.21 -3.85
N ARG A 174 -4.19 -6.99 -3.44
CA ARG A 174 -2.96 -6.33 -3.90
C ARG A 174 -1.72 -7.11 -3.51
N ARG A 175 -1.69 -7.66 -2.29
CA ARG A 175 -0.57 -8.45 -1.77
C ARG A 175 -0.32 -9.72 -2.58
N GLN A 176 -1.36 -10.53 -2.83
CA GLN A 176 -1.21 -11.76 -3.62
C GLN A 176 -0.84 -11.47 -5.08
N VAL A 177 -1.43 -10.42 -5.70
CA VAL A 177 -1.05 -10.00 -7.05
C VAL A 177 0.40 -9.51 -7.10
N ALA A 178 0.82 -8.69 -6.12
CA ALA A 178 2.20 -8.22 -6.00
C ALA A 178 3.20 -9.38 -5.86
N TYR A 179 2.87 -10.40 -5.06
CA TYR A 179 3.69 -11.60 -4.92
C TYR A 179 3.78 -12.41 -6.22
N GLY A 180 2.69 -12.53 -6.98
CA GLY A 180 2.73 -13.12 -8.31
C GLY A 180 3.67 -12.36 -9.26
N ILE A 181 3.59 -11.02 -9.27
CA ILE A 181 4.45 -10.15 -10.08
C ILE A 181 5.93 -10.24 -9.65
N SER A 182 6.23 -10.29 -8.34
CA SER A 182 7.61 -10.38 -7.85
C SER A 182 8.31 -11.66 -8.32
N MET A 183 7.55 -12.73 -8.50
CA MET A 183 7.97 -13.99 -9.10
C MET A 183 7.97 -13.97 -10.64
N GLY A 184 7.54 -12.91 -11.31
CA GLY A 184 7.49 -12.82 -12.77
C GLY A 184 6.40 -13.68 -13.41
N ARG A 185 5.36 -14.02 -12.66
CA ARG A 185 4.21 -14.79 -13.15
C ARG A 185 3.40 -13.95 -14.14
N PRO A 186 3.01 -14.48 -15.30
CA PRO A 186 2.15 -13.74 -16.22
C PRO A 186 0.73 -13.61 -15.65
N LEU A 187 0.01 -12.55 -16.03
CA LEU A 187 -1.34 -12.24 -15.56
C LEU A 187 -2.31 -13.44 -15.59
N GLY A 188 -2.28 -14.22 -16.68
CA GLY A 188 -3.15 -15.40 -16.83
C GLY A 188 -2.92 -16.46 -15.75
N ALA A 189 -1.66 -16.65 -15.34
CA ALA A 189 -1.29 -17.57 -14.26
C ALA A 189 -1.77 -17.03 -12.90
N ILE A 190 -1.50 -15.76 -12.60
CA ILE A 190 -1.91 -15.11 -11.35
C ILE A 190 -3.43 -15.18 -11.19
N THR A 191 -4.19 -14.91 -12.26
CA THR A 191 -5.66 -14.92 -12.23
C THR A 191 -6.23 -16.24 -11.73
N GLY A 192 -5.59 -17.38 -12.02
CA GLY A 192 -6.03 -18.70 -11.57
C GLY A 192 -5.59 -19.08 -10.15
N GLU A 193 -4.72 -18.29 -9.51
CA GLU A 193 -4.08 -18.62 -8.23
C GLU A 193 -4.51 -17.73 -7.07
N ILE A 194 -5.18 -16.60 -7.34
CA ILE A 194 -5.70 -15.72 -6.29
C ILE A 194 -6.79 -16.46 -5.51
N LEU A 195 -6.50 -16.75 -4.24
CA LEU A 195 -7.40 -17.44 -3.33
C LEU A 195 -7.52 -16.63 -2.05
N LEU A 196 -8.65 -15.92 -1.91
CA LEU A 196 -8.96 -15.18 -0.69
C LEU A 196 -9.69 -16.09 0.30
N PRO A 197 -9.19 -16.27 1.53
CA PRO A 197 -9.94 -16.96 2.58
C PRO A 197 -11.26 -16.23 2.88
N ALA A 198 -12.28 -16.96 3.34
CA ALA A 198 -13.60 -16.39 3.64
C ALA A 198 -13.58 -15.23 4.65
N SER A 199 -12.56 -15.17 5.52
CA SER A 199 -12.33 -14.06 6.46
C SER A 199 -12.00 -12.72 5.79
N TYR A 200 -11.60 -12.74 4.52
CA TYR A 200 -11.31 -11.56 3.70
C TYR A 200 -12.49 -11.12 2.83
N TYR A 201 -13.60 -11.87 2.81
CA TYR A 201 -14.78 -11.46 2.04
C TYR A 201 -15.40 -10.21 2.67
N THR A 202 -15.76 -9.25 1.82
CA THR A 202 -16.44 -8.03 2.27
C THR A 202 -17.89 -8.34 2.66
N TRP A 203 -18.55 -9.22 1.90
CA TRP A 203 -19.93 -9.65 2.04
C TRP A 203 -20.12 -11.14 1.67
N MET A 204 -20.19 -12.00 2.69
CA MET A 204 -20.26 -13.45 2.50
C MET A 204 -21.57 -13.94 1.84
N PRO A 205 -21.54 -15.01 1.03
CA PRO A 205 -20.37 -15.72 0.50
C PRO A 205 -19.82 -15.12 -0.82
N TYR A 206 -20.23 -13.90 -1.18
CA TYR A 206 -19.86 -13.27 -2.44
C TYR A 206 -18.59 -12.40 -2.24
N ASP A 207 -18.11 -11.66 -3.25
CA ASP A 207 -16.83 -10.91 -3.25
C ASP A 207 -15.52 -11.65 -3.54
N LEU A 208 -15.56 -12.74 -4.32
CA LEU A 208 -14.31 -13.18 -4.96
C LEU A 208 -13.87 -12.15 -6.02
N PRO A 209 -12.57 -11.82 -6.10
CA PRO A 209 -12.06 -10.93 -7.14
C PRO A 209 -12.27 -11.57 -8.51
N THR A 210 -12.75 -10.80 -9.48
CA THR A 210 -12.84 -11.29 -10.87
C THR A 210 -11.50 -11.15 -11.59
N ALA A 211 -11.40 -11.80 -12.75
CA ALA A 211 -10.27 -11.63 -13.66
C ALA A 211 -10.02 -10.15 -14.02
N ASP A 212 -11.08 -9.34 -14.11
CA ASP A 212 -10.96 -7.91 -14.38
C ASP A 212 -10.39 -7.13 -13.18
N ASP A 213 -10.79 -7.48 -11.94
CA ASP A 213 -10.23 -6.90 -10.73
C ASP A 213 -8.73 -7.21 -10.63
N ILE A 214 -8.35 -8.46 -10.91
CA ILE A 214 -6.95 -8.92 -10.88
C ILE A 214 -6.14 -8.24 -11.99
N ARG A 215 -6.67 -8.15 -13.22
CA ARG A 215 -6.03 -7.43 -14.34
C ARG A 215 -5.80 -5.97 -14.02
N HIS A 216 -6.79 -5.31 -13.40
CA HIS A 216 -6.69 -3.93 -12.98
C HIS A 216 -5.54 -3.74 -11.99
N VAL A 217 -5.53 -4.49 -10.90
CA VAL A 217 -4.46 -4.44 -9.88
C VAL A 217 -3.09 -4.78 -10.47
N TYR A 218 -3.03 -5.81 -11.34
CA TYR A 218 -1.78 -6.17 -12.03
C TYR A 218 -1.25 -5.00 -12.86
N SER A 219 -2.12 -4.37 -13.66
CA SER A 219 -1.73 -3.22 -14.50
C SER A 219 -1.27 -2.01 -13.69
N GLU A 220 -1.77 -1.84 -12.47
CA GLU A 220 -1.30 -0.79 -11.55
C GLU A 220 0.09 -1.10 -11.02
N LEU A 221 0.36 -2.36 -10.69
CA LEU A 221 1.60 -2.80 -10.05
C LEU A 221 2.75 -3.07 -11.03
N THR A 222 2.51 -3.01 -12.34
CA THR A 222 3.53 -3.19 -13.38
C THR A 222 3.82 -1.92 -14.18
N ALA A 223 4.98 -1.88 -14.85
CA ALA A 223 5.31 -0.86 -15.84
C ALA A 223 4.26 -0.82 -16.98
N PRO A 224 4.00 0.35 -17.60
CA PRO A 224 4.63 1.64 -17.33
C PRO A 224 3.98 2.45 -16.20
N ARG A 225 2.93 1.93 -15.54
CA ARG A 225 2.23 2.66 -14.48
C ARG A 225 3.05 2.66 -13.20
N ALA A 226 3.52 1.50 -12.75
CA ALA A 226 4.51 1.43 -11.67
C ALA A 226 5.87 1.99 -12.14
N PRO A 227 6.68 2.57 -11.24
CA PRO A 227 6.43 2.72 -9.81
C PRO A 227 5.74 4.04 -9.45
N PHE A 228 5.61 4.99 -10.39
CA PHE A 228 5.24 6.37 -10.07
C PHE A 228 3.76 6.72 -10.28
N TYR A 229 2.99 5.85 -10.93
CA TYR A 229 1.55 6.02 -11.16
C TYR A 229 1.19 7.35 -11.83
N GLY A 230 2.03 7.79 -12.78
CA GLY A 230 1.89 9.08 -13.47
C GLY A 230 2.27 10.31 -12.63
N ARG A 231 2.80 10.13 -11.42
CA ARG A 231 3.23 11.20 -10.53
C ARG A 231 4.73 11.49 -10.69
N GLN A 232 5.15 12.69 -10.29
CA GLN A 232 6.55 13.06 -10.18
C GLN A 232 7.02 12.85 -8.73
N PRO A 233 8.10 12.08 -8.49
CA PRO A 233 8.70 11.93 -7.17
C PRO A 233 9.11 13.26 -6.55
N LYS A 234 8.92 13.40 -5.23
CA LYS A 234 9.45 14.50 -4.42
C LYS A 234 10.82 14.10 -3.88
N HIS A 235 11.80 14.99 -4.03
CA HIS A 235 13.16 14.72 -3.57
C HIS A 235 13.35 15.08 -2.08
N PRO A 236 14.11 14.28 -1.29
CA PRO A 236 14.78 13.05 -1.72
C PRO A 236 13.79 11.88 -1.90
N SER A 237 13.94 11.13 -2.99
CA SER A 237 13.09 9.97 -3.30
C SER A 237 13.90 8.70 -3.56
N ALA A 238 13.27 7.55 -3.32
CA ALA A 238 13.85 6.24 -3.53
C ALA A 238 13.00 5.37 -4.46
N LEU A 239 13.64 4.73 -5.44
CA LEU A 239 13.08 3.54 -6.10
C LEU A 239 13.41 2.33 -5.23
N VAL A 240 12.39 1.63 -4.73
CA VAL A 240 12.56 0.53 -3.77
C VAL A 240 12.05 -0.77 -4.39
N LEU A 241 12.96 -1.53 -5.00
CA LEU A 241 12.66 -2.82 -5.65
C LEU A 241 12.76 -3.95 -4.63
N ILE A 242 11.63 -4.58 -4.36
CA ILE A 242 11.50 -5.57 -3.29
C ILE A 242 10.81 -6.84 -3.78
N ALA A 243 10.83 -7.83 -2.89
CA ALA A 243 10.12 -9.09 -2.98
C ALA A 243 10.65 -10.06 -4.04
N ASP A 244 10.56 -11.32 -3.68
CA ASP A 244 10.86 -12.47 -4.52
C ASP A 244 10.05 -13.66 -3.97
N ARG A 245 10.49 -14.89 -4.26
CA ARG A 245 9.84 -16.11 -3.78
C ARG A 245 9.90 -16.26 -2.25
N TYR A 246 10.97 -15.80 -1.62
CA TYR A 246 11.24 -16.00 -0.19
C TYR A 246 10.78 -14.81 0.64
N HIS A 247 10.80 -13.62 0.03
CA HIS A 247 10.46 -12.37 0.68
C HIS A 247 9.12 -11.85 0.19
N GLU A 248 8.08 -12.07 1.00
CA GLU A 248 6.74 -11.55 0.79
C GLU A 248 6.70 -9.99 0.78
N PRO A 249 5.99 -9.33 -0.16
CA PRO A 249 6.05 -7.88 -0.31
C PRO A 249 5.68 -7.04 0.94
N GLU A 250 4.61 -7.41 1.66
CA GLU A 250 4.03 -6.57 2.70
C GLU A 250 4.98 -6.37 3.89
N HIS A 251 5.61 -7.45 4.36
CA HIS A 251 6.53 -7.33 5.52
C HIS A 251 7.82 -6.57 5.16
N LEU A 252 8.28 -6.62 3.91
CA LEU A 252 9.41 -5.81 3.45
C LEU A 252 9.04 -4.32 3.43
N GLU A 253 7.88 -3.97 2.89
CA GLU A 253 7.40 -2.59 2.92
C GLU A 253 7.27 -2.07 4.35
N ALA A 254 6.66 -2.87 5.24
CA ALA A 254 6.48 -2.52 6.64
C ALA A 254 7.82 -2.35 7.38
N GLY A 255 8.82 -3.18 7.07
CA GLY A 255 10.16 -3.11 7.66
C GLY A 255 11.00 -1.94 7.15
N LEU A 256 10.89 -1.55 5.88
CA LEU A 256 11.73 -0.49 5.30
C LEU A 256 11.14 0.92 5.47
N ARG A 257 9.81 1.05 5.45
CA ARG A 257 9.11 2.34 5.48
C ARG A 257 9.45 3.22 6.70
N PRO A 258 9.60 2.70 7.93
CA PRO A 258 9.94 3.54 9.09
C PRO A 258 11.28 4.25 8.94
N ALA A 259 12.35 3.54 8.53
CA ALA A 259 13.68 4.13 8.33
C ALA A 259 13.69 5.17 7.20
N LEU A 260 13.03 4.88 6.08
CA LEU A 260 12.86 5.81 4.95
C LEU A 260 12.13 7.09 5.39
N SER A 261 11.01 6.93 6.12
CA SER A 261 10.23 8.07 6.62
C SER A 261 11.02 8.90 7.64
N ALA A 262 11.77 8.25 8.54
CA ALA A 262 12.61 8.93 9.53
C ALA A 262 13.78 9.71 8.89
N ALA A 263 14.22 9.30 7.70
CA ALA A 263 15.21 10.00 6.89
C ALA A 263 14.59 11.08 5.97
N GLY A 264 13.25 11.23 5.96
CA GLY A 264 12.56 12.19 5.10
C GLY A 264 12.55 11.83 3.62
N ILE A 265 12.71 10.53 3.28
CA ILE A 265 12.79 10.03 1.91
C ILE A 265 11.41 9.55 1.48
N GLU A 266 10.94 9.97 0.30
CA GLU A 266 9.71 9.45 -0.31
C GLU A 266 9.99 8.09 -0.98
N PRO A 267 9.40 6.97 -0.49
CA PRO A 267 9.67 5.67 -1.06
C PRO A 267 8.65 5.30 -2.14
N TRP A 268 9.16 4.85 -3.30
CA TRP A 268 8.39 4.32 -4.41
C TRP A 268 8.67 2.81 -4.53
N PHE A 269 7.87 2.03 -3.80
CA PHE A 269 7.96 0.57 -3.78
C PHE A 269 7.50 -0.04 -5.09
N THR A 270 8.19 -1.09 -5.52
CA THR A 270 7.86 -1.86 -6.72
C THR A 270 8.29 -3.30 -6.56
N VAL A 271 7.49 -4.21 -7.12
CA VAL A 271 7.77 -5.64 -7.23
C VAL A 271 8.07 -6.07 -8.67
N ASP A 272 7.77 -5.20 -9.64
CA ASP A 272 8.03 -5.43 -11.05
C ASP A 272 9.46 -5.03 -11.40
N VAL A 273 10.29 -6.02 -11.70
CA VAL A 273 11.70 -5.84 -12.07
C VAL A 273 11.90 -4.94 -13.30
N THR A 274 10.92 -4.84 -14.20
CA THR A 274 11.04 -4.03 -15.42
C THR A 274 11.03 -2.53 -15.10
N THR A 275 10.57 -2.16 -13.90
CA THR A 275 10.62 -0.77 -13.42
C THR A 275 12.05 -0.31 -13.09
N LEU A 276 13.01 -1.21 -12.91
CA LEU A 276 14.42 -0.88 -12.81
C LEU A 276 14.97 -0.58 -14.20
N ASN A 277 14.93 0.68 -14.61
CA ASN A 277 15.45 1.14 -15.90
C ASN A 277 15.96 2.57 -15.76
N ALA A 278 16.79 3.02 -16.73
CA ALA A 278 17.40 4.35 -16.70
C ALA A 278 16.38 5.49 -16.62
N GLY A 279 15.22 5.35 -17.26
CA GLY A 279 14.17 6.39 -17.27
C GLY A 279 13.46 6.55 -15.93
N ASN A 280 13.36 5.50 -15.12
CA ASN A 280 12.84 5.58 -13.77
C ASN A 280 13.92 5.98 -12.76
N LEU A 281 15.15 5.46 -12.91
CA LEU A 281 16.29 5.84 -12.07
C LEU A 281 16.61 7.33 -12.18
N SER A 282 16.47 7.95 -13.36
CA SER A 282 16.72 9.39 -13.54
C SER A 282 15.79 10.31 -12.74
N LYS A 283 14.67 9.79 -12.20
CA LYS A 283 13.66 10.54 -11.44
C LYS A 283 13.85 10.45 -9.92
N VAL A 284 14.79 9.65 -9.44
CA VAL A 284 15.00 9.40 -8.01
C VAL A 284 16.43 9.68 -7.59
N ASP A 285 16.69 9.70 -6.28
CA ASP A 285 18.00 9.95 -5.71
C ASP A 285 18.68 8.70 -5.16
N LEU A 286 17.87 7.71 -4.80
CA LEU A 286 18.28 6.47 -4.17
C LEU A 286 17.65 5.27 -4.88
N LEU A 287 18.45 4.24 -5.07
CA LEU A 287 17.99 2.89 -5.35
C LEU A 287 18.08 2.07 -4.05
N VAL A 288 17.03 1.31 -3.74
CA VAL A 288 17.05 0.26 -2.71
C VAL A 288 16.64 -1.04 -3.38
N ILE A 289 17.42 -2.10 -3.20
CA ILE A 289 17.05 -3.45 -3.63
C ILE A 289 17.07 -4.37 -2.41
N LEU A 290 15.96 -5.09 -2.20
CA LEU A 290 15.84 -6.20 -1.27
C LEU A 290 15.06 -7.33 -1.96
N ARG A 291 15.77 -8.06 -2.82
CA ARG A 291 15.31 -9.26 -3.51
C ARG A 291 16.48 -9.95 -4.21
N ASP A 292 16.34 -11.24 -4.52
CA ASP A 292 17.30 -11.94 -5.36
C ASP A 292 17.11 -11.70 -6.87
N GLY A 293 18.03 -12.29 -7.64
CA GLY A 293 18.04 -12.30 -9.09
C GLY A 293 17.02 -13.22 -9.76
N MET A 294 16.16 -13.95 -9.03
CA MET A 294 15.27 -14.96 -9.61
C MET A 294 13.89 -14.42 -10.00
N LEU A 295 13.37 -14.97 -11.10
CA LEU A 295 11.95 -15.04 -11.41
C LEU A 295 11.55 -16.49 -11.64
N TRP A 296 10.33 -16.82 -11.25
CA TRP A 296 9.68 -18.11 -11.37
C TRP A 296 8.41 -17.99 -12.23
N PRO A 297 8.53 -17.67 -13.53
CA PRO A 297 7.36 -17.42 -14.39
C PRO A 297 6.43 -18.62 -14.49
N GLU A 298 6.99 -19.83 -14.50
CA GLU A 298 6.24 -21.10 -14.52
C GLU A 298 5.86 -21.59 -13.10
N GLY A 299 6.12 -20.79 -12.07
CA GLY A 299 5.84 -21.12 -10.67
C GLY A 299 6.94 -21.97 -10.02
N THR A 300 6.69 -22.42 -8.79
CA THR A 300 7.74 -22.98 -7.91
C THR A 300 7.57 -24.49 -7.65
N ALA A 301 6.82 -25.19 -8.50
CA ALA A 301 6.67 -26.64 -8.41
C ALA A 301 8.03 -27.35 -8.54
N ARG A 302 8.12 -28.59 -8.05
CA ARG A 302 9.34 -29.40 -8.15
C ARG A 302 9.74 -29.52 -9.63
N GLY A 303 10.97 -29.15 -9.96
CA GLY A 303 11.52 -29.20 -11.32
C GLY A 303 11.40 -27.88 -12.11
N SER A 304 10.67 -26.88 -11.60
CA SER A 304 10.63 -25.55 -12.19
C SER A 304 12.01 -24.90 -12.24
N GLN A 305 12.26 -24.16 -13.31
CA GLN A 305 13.50 -23.41 -13.51
C GLN A 305 13.23 -21.92 -13.24
N TYR A 306 14.15 -21.28 -12.52
CA TYR A 306 14.15 -19.83 -12.41
C TYR A 306 14.82 -19.20 -13.63
N LYS A 307 14.51 -17.91 -13.87
CA LYS A 307 15.22 -17.05 -14.82
C LYS A 307 15.92 -15.94 -14.05
N ILE A 308 17.13 -15.58 -14.48
CA ILE A 308 17.81 -14.38 -13.98
C ILE A 308 17.17 -13.18 -14.68
N TRP A 309 16.67 -12.21 -13.92
CA TRP A 309 15.87 -11.13 -14.49
C TRP A 309 16.66 -9.92 -14.93
N MET A 310 17.78 -9.62 -14.27
CA MET A 310 18.50 -8.38 -14.52
C MET A 310 19.21 -8.47 -15.87
N THR A 311 18.83 -7.59 -16.80
CA THR A 311 19.44 -7.53 -18.13
C THR A 311 20.72 -6.69 -18.12
N PRO A 312 21.61 -6.83 -19.12
CA PRO A 312 22.79 -5.98 -19.24
C PRO A 312 22.49 -4.48 -19.24
N GLU A 313 21.35 -4.07 -19.82
CA GLU A 313 20.91 -2.68 -19.84
C GLU A 313 20.51 -2.19 -18.45
N GLN A 314 19.88 -3.05 -17.64
CA GLN A 314 19.54 -2.74 -16.25
C GLN A 314 20.80 -2.66 -15.38
N GLU A 315 21.73 -3.61 -15.54
CA GLU A 315 23.02 -3.55 -14.84
C GLU A 315 23.76 -2.24 -15.16
N LYS A 316 23.83 -1.88 -16.45
CA LYS A 316 24.43 -0.62 -16.89
C LYS A 316 23.72 0.58 -16.28
N ALA A 317 22.38 0.60 -16.28
CA ALA A 317 21.61 1.70 -15.73
C ALA A 317 21.86 1.90 -14.22
N VAL A 318 22.02 0.81 -13.45
CA VAL A 318 22.38 0.88 -12.03
C VAL A 318 23.79 1.44 -11.85
N VAL A 319 24.77 0.96 -12.63
CA VAL A 319 26.15 1.45 -12.56
C VAL A 319 26.24 2.92 -12.90
N ASP A 320 25.66 3.34 -14.03
CA ASP A 320 25.65 4.74 -14.46
C ASP A 320 24.96 5.63 -13.42
N PHE A 321 23.85 5.18 -12.83
CA PHE A 321 23.11 5.90 -11.80
C PHE A 321 23.98 6.17 -10.58
N VAL A 322 24.64 5.14 -10.06
CA VAL A 322 25.48 5.26 -8.87
C VAL A 322 26.77 6.03 -9.18
N GLU A 323 27.55 5.61 -10.18
CA GLU A 323 28.81 6.29 -10.53
C GLU A 323 28.59 7.75 -10.95
N GLY A 324 27.41 8.06 -11.49
CA GLY A 324 26.95 9.41 -11.84
C GLY A 324 26.65 10.32 -10.64
N GLY A 325 26.58 9.78 -9.42
CA GLY A 325 26.43 10.57 -8.19
C GLY A 325 25.27 10.19 -7.29
N LYS A 326 24.41 9.26 -7.73
CA LYS A 326 23.24 8.83 -6.95
C LYS A 326 23.61 7.71 -5.97
N ALA A 327 22.65 7.33 -5.14
CA ALA A 327 22.88 6.44 -4.03
C ALA A 327 22.31 5.05 -4.25
N PHE A 328 22.95 4.02 -3.68
CA PHE A 328 22.44 2.65 -3.69
C PHE A 328 22.56 1.99 -2.31
N LEU A 329 21.42 1.60 -1.75
CA LEU A 329 21.36 0.71 -0.59
C LEU A 329 21.00 -0.71 -1.05
N ASN A 330 21.99 -1.60 -1.04
CA ASN A 330 21.83 -3.01 -1.41
C ASN A 330 21.57 -3.83 -0.14
N LEU A 331 20.49 -4.60 -0.10
CA LEU A 331 20.07 -5.30 1.11
C LEU A 331 20.03 -6.82 0.91
N HIS A 332 20.44 -7.54 1.94
CA HIS A 332 20.20 -8.96 2.12
C HIS A 332 20.64 -9.85 0.93
N ASN A 333 19.70 -10.47 0.21
CA ASN A 333 19.94 -11.38 -0.90
C ASN A 333 20.13 -10.69 -2.26
N SER A 334 20.26 -9.36 -2.29
CA SER A 334 20.37 -8.55 -3.52
C SER A 334 21.69 -8.67 -4.28
N MET A 335 22.53 -9.64 -3.93
CA MET A 335 23.71 -10.06 -4.69
C MET A 335 23.54 -11.47 -5.29
N GLY A 336 22.37 -12.09 -5.11
CA GLY A 336 22.07 -13.46 -5.51
C GLY A 336 21.97 -13.64 -7.01
N LEU A 337 22.74 -14.60 -7.55
CA LEU A 337 22.52 -15.24 -8.85
C LEU A 337 22.78 -14.36 -10.09
N TYR A 338 23.51 -13.27 -9.92
CA TYR A 338 24.02 -12.46 -11.02
C TYR A 338 25.38 -12.98 -11.52
N PRO A 339 25.80 -12.66 -12.76
CA PRO A 339 27.12 -13.04 -13.25
C PRO A 339 28.23 -12.53 -12.32
N LYS A 340 29.07 -13.43 -11.80
CA LYS A 340 30.11 -13.11 -10.81
C LYS A 340 31.03 -11.95 -11.23
N ASP A 341 31.38 -11.91 -12.52
CA ASP A 341 32.23 -10.87 -13.11
C ASP A 341 31.42 -9.75 -13.79
N GLY A 342 30.11 -9.73 -13.57
CA GLY A 342 29.18 -8.75 -14.10
C GLY A 342 29.35 -7.38 -13.44
N PRO A 343 29.02 -6.30 -14.16
CA PRO A 343 29.16 -4.93 -13.68
C PRO A 343 28.36 -4.65 -12.39
N TYR A 344 27.18 -5.25 -12.20
CA TYR A 344 26.39 -5.08 -10.98
C TYR A 344 27.10 -5.60 -9.72
N LEU A 345 27.61 -6.84 -9.71
CA LEU A 345 28.33 -7.38 -8.54
C LEU A 345 29.68 -6.70 -8.32
N LYS A 346 30.35 -6.28 -9.39
CA LYS A 346 31.56 -5.43 -9.30
C LYS A 346 31.30 -4.09 -8.62
N LEU A 347 30.12 -3.50 -8.84
CA LEU A 347 29.65 -2.28 -8.18
C LEU A 347 29.20 -2.54 -6.74
N VAL A 348 28.53 -3.65 -6.44
CA VAL A 348 28.15 -3.93 -5.03
C VAL A 348 29.37 -4.31 -4.18
N ALA A 349 30.49 -4.65 -4.82
CA ALA A 349 31.74 -5.07 -4.19
C ALA A 349 31.56 -6.32 -3.32
N GLY A 350 30.65 -7.22 -3.73
CA GLY A 350 30.39 -8.48 -3.05
C GLY A 350 29.60 -9.46 -3.91
N ASN A 351 29.50 -10.69 -3.45
CA ASN A 351 28.71 -11.73 -4.10
C ASN A 351 27.97 -12.58 -3.07
N TYR A 352 26.78 -13.07 -3.42
CA TYR A 352 26.08 -14.04 -2.61
C TYR A 352 26.58 -15.47 -2.91
N ILE A 353 26.90 -16.23 -1.87
CA ILE A 353 27.41 -17.60 -1.98
C ILE A 353 26.54 -18.64 -1.24
N GLY A 354 25.35 -18.23 -0.79
CA GLY A 354 24.48 -19.04 0.04
C GLY A 354 24.40 -18.54 1.49
N HIS A 355 23.61 -19.25 2.29
CA HIS A 355 23.44 -19.03 3.72
C HIS A 355 23.26 -20.37 4.47
N GLY A 356 23.46 -20.32 5.79
CA GLY A 356 23.07 -21.41 6.71
C GLY A 356 21.55 -21.46 6.92
N PRO A 357 21.03 -22.31 7.82
CA PRO A 357 19.61 -22.26 8.19
C PRO A 357 19.23 -20.91 8.83
N LEU A 358 17.93 -20.63 8.95
CA LEU A 358 17.43 -19.58 9.83
C LEU A 358 17.91 -19.86 11.26
N GLU A 359 18.67 -18.93 11.83
CA GLU A 359 19.26 -19.10 13.16
C GLU A 359 19.43 -17.76 13.88
N ARG A 360 19.86 -17.83 15.15
CA ARG A 360 20.27 -16.64 15.89
C ARG A 360 21.77 -16.45 15.75
N PHE A 361 22.20 -15.26 15.36
CA PHE A 361 23.60 -14.89 15.30
C PHE A 361 23.81 -13.47 15.84
N ARG A 362 25.04 -13.17 16.23
CA ARG A 362 25.47 -11.82 16.62
C ARG A 362 25.79 -11.01 15.38
N VAL A 363 25.33 -9.77 15.31
CA VAL A 363 25.86 -8.76 14.39
C VAL A 363 26.68 -7.76 15.20
N GLU A 364 27.92 -7.58 14.79
CA GLU A 364 28.93 -6.81 15.49
C GLU A 364 29.38 -5.62 14.68
N VAL A 365 29.47 -4.47 15.34
CA VAL A 365 29.95 -3.22 14.75
C VAL A 365 31.47 -3.21 14.79
N VAL A 366 32.09 -3.48 13.63
CA VAL A 366 33.55 -3.53 13.48
C VAL A 366 34.14 -2.13 13.46
N ASP A 367 33.46 -1.20 12.81
CA ASP A 367 33.88 0.18 12.71
C ASP A 367 32.87 1.09 13.39
N LYS A 368 33.22 1.59 14.57
CA LYS A 368 32.36 2.46 15.39
C LYS A 368 32.45 3.94 15.02
N THR A 369 33.31 4.29 14.06
CA THR A 369 33.57 5.69 13.67
C THR A 369 32.83 6.11 12.40
N HIS A 370 32.35 5.15 11.61
CA HIS A 370 31.64 5.44 10.38
C HIS A 370 30.26 6.07 10.65
N PRO A 371 29.80 7.05 9.86
CA PRO A 371 28.47 7.66 10.07
C PRO A 371 27.32 6.64 10.09
N ILE A 372 27.39 5.60 9.25
CA ILE A 372 26.39 4.51 9.19
C ILE A 372 26.23 3.80 10.55
N THR A 373 27.32 3.61 11.29
CA THR A 373 27.31 2.85 12.54
C THR A 373 27.12 3.75 13.77
N GLN A 374 26.90 5.05 13.59
CA GLN A 374 26.73 5.99 14.69
C GLN A 374 25.57 5.60 15.60
N GLY A 375 25.88 5.34 16.87
CA GLY A 375 24.90 4.93 17.87
C GLY A 375 24.30 3.53 17.65
N VAL A 376 24.86 2.74 16.72
CA VAL A 376 24.52 1.32 16.55
C VAL A 376 25.42 0.52 17.50
N SER A 377 24.81 -0.35 18.31
CA SER A 377 25.52 -1.31 19.15
C SER A 377 25.35 -2.70 18.57
N ASP A 378 26.22 -3.63 18.97
CA ASP A 378 26.08 -5.04 18.61
C ASP A 378 24.70 -5.56 19.02
N TRP A 379 24.13 -6.46 18.22
CA TRP A 379 22.83 -7.04 18.49
C TRP A 379 22.76 -8.52 18.10
N SER A 380 21.69 -9.19 18.51
CA SER A 380 21.38 -10.53 18.05
C SER A 380 20.25 -10.47 17.03
N ALA A 381 20.49 -11.04 15.85
CA ALA A 381 19.48 -11.19 14.80
C ALA A 381 18.95 -12.63 14.80
N ALA A 382 17.67 -12.80 14.47
CA ALA A 382 17.08 -14.10 14.11
C ALA A 382 16.78 -14.04 12.60
N ASP A 383 17.68 -14.54 11.77
CA ASP A 383 17.71 -14.26 10.33
C ASP A 383 18.48 -15.36 9.57
N GLU A 384 18.61 -15.21 8.25
CA GLU A 384 19.54 -16.03 7.47
C GLU A 384 20.96 -15.44 7.54
N GLN A 385 21.91 -16.18 8.13
CA GLN A 385 23.29 -15.72 8.20
C GLN A 385 23.96 -15.82 6.82
N HIS A 386 23.96 -14.71 6.09
CA HIS A 386 24.71 -14.58 4.84
C HIS A 386 26.21 -14.47 5.13
N THR A 387 27.03 -15.15 4.32
CA THR A 387 28.50 -15.11 4.44
C THR A 387 29.17 -14.61 3.15
N PRO A 388 28.77 -13.44 2.62
CA PRO A 388 29.24 -12.99 1.32
C PRO A 388 30.75 -12.67 1.34
N PRO A 389 31.53 -13.12 0.33
CA PRO A 389 32.81 -12.48 0.04
C PRO A 389 32.55 -11.03 -0.41
N TYR A 390 33.48 -10.14 -0.05
CA TYR A 390 33.45 -8.74 -0.43
C TYR A 390 34.85 -8.26 -0.85
N ASP A 391 34.92 -7.19 -1.63
CA ASP A 391 36.18 -6.58 -2.09
C ASP A 391 36.71 -5.59 -1.05
N GLU A 392 37.56 -6.08 -0.15
CA GLU A 392 38.19 -5.31 0.93
C GLU A 392 39.10 -4.17 0.45
N LYS A 393 39.52 -4.19 -0.83
CA LYS A 393 40.34 -3.12 -1.41
C LYS A 393 39.49 -1.92 -1.81
N LYS A 394 38.20 -2.13 -2.07
CA LYS A 394 37.25 -1.08 -2.45
C LYS A 394 36.41 -0.61 -1.27
N ALA A 395 35.95 -1.55 -0.44
CA ALA A 395 34.89 -1.30 0.52
C ALA A 395 35.37 -1.34 1.97
N ARG A 396 34.89 -0.37 2.76
CA ARG A 396 35.14 -0.29 4.19
C ARG A 396 34.15 -1.20 4.92
N LEU A 397 34.66 -2.20 5.62
CA LEU A 397 33.85 -3.11 6.42
C LEU A 397 33.28 -2.39 7.64
N LEU A 398 31.97 -2.51 7.84
CA LEU A 398 31.26 -1.87 8.94
C LEU A 398 30.76 -2.89 9.96
N LEU A 399 30.30 -4.04 9.49
CA LEU A 399 29.64 -5.06 10.29
C LEU A 399 30.19 -6.45 10.00
N ARG A 400 30.25 -7.29 11.03
CA ARG A 400 30.44 -8.74 10.90
C ARG A 400 29.28 -9.46 11.56
N ASN A 401 28.91 -10.61 11.03
CA ASN A 401 28.08 -11.56 11.77
C ASN A 401 28.98 -12.61 12.43
N ARG A 402 28.50 -13.20 13.53
CA ARG A 402 29.10 -14.33 14.23
C ARG A 402 28.02 -15.30 14.71
N SER A 403 28.08 -16.54 14.26
CA SER A 403 27.27 -17.66 14.76
C SER A 403 27.75 -18.14 16.13
N ASP A 404 26.95 -18.96 16.79
CA ASP A 404 27.31 -19.58 18.08
C ASP A 404 28.48 -20.58 17.96
N ASP A 405 28.70 -21.17 16.77
CA ASP A 405 29.88 -22.01 16.47
C ASP A 405 31.16 -21.21 16.14
N GLY A 406 31.08 -19.87 16.23
CA GLY A 406 32.21 -18.96 16.06
C GLY A 406 32.55 -18.60 14.61
N LYS A 407 31.79 -19.08 13.60
CA LYS A 407 31.99 -18.63 12.22
C LYS A 407 31.62 -17.17 12.07
N THR A 408 32.51 -16.41 11.46
CA THR A 408 32.32 -14.98 11.20
C THR A 408 32.36 -14.65 9.72
N ALA A 409 31.53 -13.72 9.27
CA ALA A 409 31.59 -13.18 7.92
C ALA A 409 31.25 -11.69 7.87
N ALA A 410 31.57 -11.04 6.74
CA ALA A 410 31.14 -9.68 6.49
C ALA A 410 29.60 -9.60 6.46
N ALA A 411 29.04 -8.62 7.15
CA ALA A 411 27.59 -8.41 7.24
C ALA A 411 27.16 -6.99 6.80
N GLY A 412 28.11 -6.12 6.50
CA GLY A 412 27.83 -4.83 5.90
C GLY A 412 29.09 -4.01 5.64
N TRP A 413 29.08 -3.28 4.53
CA TRP A 413 30.20 -2.46 4.07
C TRP A 413 29.68 -1.25 3.31
N ALA A 414 30.53 -0.25 3.14
CA ALA A 414 30.20 0.93 2.37
C ALA A 414 31.43 1.49 1.62
N TYR A 415 31.18 2.15 0.49
CA TYR A 415 32.18 2.90 -0.26
C TYR A 415 31.56 3.89 -1.25
N GLU A 416 32.40 4.69 -1.91
CA GLU A 416 31.98 5.74 -2.86
C GLU A 416 32.39 5.37 -4.30
N PRO A 417 31.60 4.56 -5.03
CA PRO A 417 31.85 4.28 -6.45
C PRO A 417 31.59 5.52 -7.32
N GLY A 418 32.60 5.95 -8.10
CA GLY A 418 32.52 7.14 -8.92
C GLY A 418 32.21 8.39 -8.08
N LYS A 419 31.06 9.02 -8.32
CA LYS A 419 30.54 10.14 -7.52
C LYS A 419 29.46 9.72 -6.52
N GLY A 420 29.04 8.46 -6.56
CA GLY A 420 27.92 7.94 -5.77
C GLY A 420 28.32 7.47 -4.38
N ARG A 421 27.34 6.89 -3.68
CA ARG A 421 27.53 6.20 -2.40
C ARG A 421 26.78 4.89 -2.43
N LEU A 422 27.46 3.84 -1.97
CA LEU A 422 26.90 2.51 -1.88
C LEU A 422 27.11 1.94 -0.48
N ALA A 423 26.06 1.37 0.08
CA ALA A 423 26.13 0.55 1.28
C ALA A 423 25.44 -0.79 1.02
N HIS A 424 26.05 -1.87 1.50
CA HIS A 424 25.44 -3.18 1.57
C HIS A 424 25.19 -3.55 3.04
N LEU A 425 24.00 -4.09 3.35
CA LEU A 425 23.66 -4.63 4.67
C LEU A 425 23.03 -6.02 4.51
N ALA A 426 23.58 -7.02 5.19
CA ALA A 426 23.24 -8.43 4.95
C ALA A 426 21.95 -8.92 5.64
N SER A 427 21.51 -8.27 6.72
CA SER A 427 20.24 -8.62 7.38
C SER A 427 19.03 -8.17 6.58
N GLY A 428 17.95 -8.94 6.62
CA GLY A 428 16.68 -8.53 6.01
C GLY A 428 15.73 -9.62 5.53
N HIS A 429 15.93 -10.90 5.91
CA HIS A 429 14.98 -11.97 5.53
C HIS A 429 13.73 -11.92 6.42
N THR A 430 13.92 -11.91 7.74
CA THR A 430 12.80 -12.00 8.69
C THR A 430 12.25 -10.62 9.05
N ARG A 431 10.96 -10.60 9.43
CA ARG A 431 10.33 -9.46 10.08
C ARG A 431 11.11 -9.01 11.32
N ASP A 432 11.51 -9.96 12.17
CA ASP A 432 12.24 -9.68 13.42
C ASP A 432 13.59 -8.99 13.16
N ALA A 433 14.30 -9.38 12.09
CA ALA A 433 15.55 -8.76 11.70
C ALA A 433 15.33 -7.34 11.14
N LEU A 434 14.34 -7.17 10.25
CA LEU A 434 14.00 -5.87 9.68
C LEU A 434 13.52 -4.88 10.75
N GLU A 435 12.66 -5.30 11.67
CA GLU A 435 12.07 -4.44 12.70
C GLU A 435 13.00 -4.24 13.91
N HIS A 436 14.14 -4.93 13.98
CA HIS A 436 15.06 -4.82 15.10
C HIS A 436 15.54 -3.36 15.31
N PRO A 437 15.47 -2.79 16.53
CA PRO A 437 15.78 -1.37 16.75
C PRO A 437 17.18 -0.94 16.29
N MET A 438 18.19 -1.79 16.47
CA MET A 438 19.55 -1.50 15.97
C MET A 438 19.63 -1.54 14.44
N PHE A 439 18.87 -2.42 13.80
CA PHE A 439 18.84 -2.50 12.34
C PHE A 439 18.08 -1.32 11.74
N GLN A 440 16.96 -0.90 12.36
CA GLN A 440 16.25 0.33 11.99
C GLN A 440 17.12 1.59 12.10
N ARG A 441 17.91 1.71 13.18
CA ARG A 441 18.88 2.80 13.33
C ARG A 441 19.96 2.74 12.24
N LEU A 442 20.53 1.57 12.01
CA LEU A 442 21.55 1.34 10.98
C LEU A 442 21.03 1.66 9.57
N LEU A 443 19.83 1.18 9.20
CA LEU A 443 19.15 1.48 7.94
C LEU A 443 19.00 3.00 7.77
N ARG A 444 18.48 3.69 8.78
CA ARG A 444 18.33 5.14 8.74
C ARG A 444 19.67 5.84 8.50
N ASN A 445 20.71 5.47 9.26
CA ASN A 445 22.03 6.07 9.10
C ASN A 445 22.63 5.77 7.72
N ALA A 446 22.43 4.56 7.19
CA ALA A 446 22.84 4.17 5.85
C ALA A 446 22.14 5.03 4.78
N LEU A 447 20.83 5.22 4.90
CA LEU A 447 20.04 6.09 4.01
C LEU A 447 20.54 7.54 4.05
N GLU A 448 20.71 8.11 5.25
CA GLU A 448 21.21 9.48 5.44
C GLU A 448 22.63 9.66 4.88
N TRP A 449 23.53 8.70 5.12
CA TRP A 449 24.89 8.73 4.57
C TRP A 449 24.89 8.61 3.05
N CYS A 450 24.16 7.64 2.50
CA CYS A 450 24.03 7.40 1.06
C CYS A 450 23.60 8.68 0.31
N LEU A 451 22.62 9.40 0.86
CA LEU A 451 22.09 10.63 0.26
C LEU A 451 22.82 11.91 0.68
N ARG A 452 23.89 11.81 1.50
CA ARG A 452 24.64 12.98 2.01
C ARG A 452 23.75 13.96 2.80
N LEU A 453 22.77 13.43 3.53
CA LEU A 453 21.89 14.21 4.41
C LEU A 453 22.57 14.55 5.74
N ARG A 454 23.63 13.80 6.09
CA ARG A 454 24.49 14.01 7.27
C ARG A 454 25.94 13.64 6.98
#